data_AF-A0A179D256-F1
#
_entry.id   AF-A0A179D256-F1
#
_cell.length_a   1.000
_cell.length_b   1.000
_cell.length_c   1.000
_cell.angle_alpha   90.00
_cell.angle_beta   90.00
_cell.angle_gamma   90.00
#
_symmetry.space_group_name_H-M   'P 1'
#
loop_
_entity.id
_entity.type
_entity.pdbx_description
1 polymer ?
#
loop_
_entity_poly.entity_id
_entity_poly.type
_entity_poly.pdbx_seq_one_letter_code
_entity_poly.pdbx_strand_id
1 'polypeptide(L)'
;MESKNYRYGLRITESGEFEVKYKNYYIGIPSPIEQNKRHIALLSKFIEAHDLLPKRLGITIKPRFLNYVLVSPKAIIRRPRSKKFDFSNVIKADMLTTIIEKNVEELDVLNTFKCALKISSFSLVEEFAKKLAGFHKPITIDWKKKFGIKDVKKYFCFKCGANISEKEAKFCWNNKKRFKGKAFCFKCQKEIL
;
A
#
# COMPACT_ATOMS: atom_id res chain seq x y z
N MET A 1 4.94 3.71 -3.43
CA MET A 1 4.77 4.71 -2.36
C MET A 1 4.13 4.01 -1.18
N GLU A 2 4.77 4.01 -0.01
CA GLU A 2 4.12 3.55 1.21
C GLU A 2 3.54 4.77 1.93
N SER A 3 2.22 4.78 2.08
CA SER A 3 1.51 5.87 2.74
C SER A 3 1.29 5.50 4.20
N LYS A 4 1.95 6.23 5.11
CA LYS A 4 1.67 6.15 6.55
C LYS A 4 0.87 7.38 6.95
N ASN A 5 -0.22 7.19 7.69
CA ASN A 5 -1.04 8.29 8.19
C ASN A 5 -0.63 8.59 9.64
N TYR A 6 -0.06 9.78 9.86
CA TYR A 6 0.21 10.30 11.19
C TYR A 6 -0.66 11.53 11.43
N ARG A 7 -1.53 11.46 12.44
CA ARG A 7 -2.62 12.44 12.64
C ARG A 7 -2.17 13.81 13.17
N TYR A 8 -1.00 13.89 13.84
CA TYR A 8 -0.60 15.09 14.58
C TYR A 8 0.67 15.74 14.01
N GLY A 9 1.85 15.15 14.25
CA GLY A 9 3.12 15.74 13.85
C GLY A 9 4.29 14.77 13.94
N LEU A 10 5.34 15.08 13.19
CA LEU A 10 6.58 14.33 13.12
C LEU A 10 7.69 15.12 13.82
N ARG A 11 8.43 14.49 14.72
CA ARG A 11 9.62 15.04 15.37
C ARG A 11 10.82 14.20 14.97
N ILE A 12 11.91 14.87 14.64
CA ILE A 12 13.21 14.25 14.39
C ILE A 12 14.12 14.71 15.53
N THR A 13 14.70 13.76 16.26
CA THR A 13 15.58 14.05 17.40
C THR A 13 16.97 14.48 16.94
N GLU A 14 17.79 14.97 17.87
CA GLU A 14 19.20 15.30 17.61
C GLU A 14 20.05 14.06 17.27
N SER A 15 19.63 12.85 17.70
CA SER A 15 20.24 11.58 17.30
C SER A 15 19.77 11.08 15.92
N GLY A 16 18.80 11.75 15.29
CA GLY A 16 18.22 11.36 14.01
C GLY A 16 17.11 10.30 14.11
N GLU A 17 16.56 10.08 15.31
CA GLU A 17 15.40 9.22 15.52
C GLU A 17 14.13 9.92 15.09
N PHE A 18 13.17 9.15 14.58
CA PHE A 18 11.88 9.65 14.15
C PHE A 18 10.84 9.34 15.21
N GLU A 19 10.04 10.34 15.58
CA GLU A 19 8.97 10.20 16.55
C GLU A 19 7.69 10.84 16.02
N VAL A 20 6.55 10.24 16.37
CA VAL A 20 5.24 10.79 16.04
C VAL A 20 4.57 11.28 17.30
N LYS A 21 3.97 12.47 17.23
CA LYS A 21 3.15 12.99 18.32
C LYS A 21 1.85 12.20 18.37
N TYR A 22 1.50 11.68 19.53
CA TYR A 22 0.20 11.07 19.80
C TYR A 22 -0.40 11.67 21.06
N LYS A 23 -1.45 12.48 20.92
CA LYS A 23 -2.02 13.28 22.02
C LYS A 23 -0.92 14.09 22.75
N ASN A 24 -0.55 13.68 23.96
CA ASN A 24 0.38 14.38 24.85
C ASN A 24 1.77 13.72 24.94
N TYR A 25 2.04 12.63 24.21
CA TYR A 25 3.33 11.96 24.24
C TYR A 25 3.86 11.70 22.83
N TYR A 26 5.14 11.32 22.77
CA TYR A 26 5.84 10.97 21.53
C TYR A 26 6.12 9.47 21.53
N ILE A 27 5.98 8.86 20.36
CA ILE A 27 6.28 7.44 20.16
C ILE A 27 7.34 7.35 19.06
N GLY A 28 8.42 6.63 19.33
CA GLY A 28 9.44 6.32 18.33
C GLY A 28 8.88 5.48 17.19
N ILE A 29 9.26 5.82 15.97
CA ILE A 29 8.92 5.07 14.76
C ILE A 29 10.21 4.69 14.01
N PRO A 30 10.19 3.62 13.21
CA PRO A 30 11.29 3.31 12.30
C PRO A 30 11.55 4.47 11.35
N SER A 31 12.82 4.74 11.04
CA SER A 31 13.22 5.80 10.10
C SER A 31 12.54 5.62 8.73
N PRO A 32 11.67 6.55 8.31
CA PRO A 32 11.05 6.50 6.99
C PRO A 32 12.07 6.65 5.85
N ILE A 33 13.17 7.38 6.09
CA ILE A 33 14.25 7.56 5.13
C ILE A 33 14.94 6.22 4.86
N GLU A 34 15.32 5.49 5.91
CA GLU A 34 15.97 4.18 5.78
C GLU A 34 15.02 3.13 5.19
N GLN A 35 13.73 3.21 5.53
CA GLN A 35 12.71 2.39 4.90
C GLN A 35 12.65 2.62 3.39
N ASN A 36 12.64 3.87 2.94
CA ASN A 36 12.62 4.19 1.51
C ASN A 36 13.95 3.82 0.81
N LYS A 37 15.10 3.95 1.48
CA LYS A 37 16.39 3.46 0.96
C LYS A 37 16.35 1.96 0.65
N ARG A 38 15.77 1.15 1.55
CA ARG A 38 15.57 -0.29 1.32
C ARG A 38 14.65 -0.56 0.14
N HIS A 39 13.58 0.21 -0.02
CA HIS A 39 12.68 0.08 -1.17
C HIS A 39 13.36 0.44 -2.48
N ILE A 40 14.16 1.51 -2.52
CA ILE A 40 14.95 1.89 -3.69
C ILE A 40 15.93 0.77 -4.05
N ALA A 41 16.66 0.22 -3.06
CA ALA A 41 17.59 -0.88 -3.29
C ALA A 41 16.90 -2.13 -3.87
N LEU A 42 15.73 -2.49 -3.33
CA LEU A 42 14.93 -3.60 -3.83
C LEU A 42 14.43 -3.34 -5.25
N LEU A 43 13.91 -2.13 -5.53
CA LEU A 43 13.43 -1.75 -6.85
C LEU A 43 14.57 -1.76 -7.89
N SER A 44 15.75 -1.25 -7.54
CA SER A 44 16.93 -1.31 -8.41
C SER A 44 17.31 -2.74 -8.75
N LYS A 45 17.40 -3.63 -7.74
CA LYS A 45 17.69 -5.06 -7.96
C LYS A 45 16.62 -5.71 -8.83
N PHE A 46 15.34 -5.37 -8.62
CA PHE A 46 14.23 -5.91 -9.39
C PHE A 46 14.32 -5.51 -10.86
N ILE A 47 14.59 -4.23 -11.14
CA ILE A 47 14.75 -3.70 -12.50
C ILE A 47 15.92 -4.37 -13.22
N GLU A 48 17.05 -4.54 -12.52
CA GLU A 48 18.25 -5.20 -13.07
C GLU A 48 17.98 -6.69 -13.35
N ALA A 49 17.33 -7.40 -12.44
CA ALA A 49 17.03 -8.83 -12.59
C ALA A 49 16.08 -9.17 -13.76
N HIS A 50 15.24 -8.22 -14.17
CA HIS A 50 14.25 -8.41 -15.23
C HIS A 50 14.61 -7.65 -16.52
N ASP A 51 15.83 -7.12 -16.65
CA ASP A 51 16.31 -6.30 -17.77
C ASP A 51 15.30 -5.21 -18.20
N LEU A 52 14.70 -4.53 -17.21
CA LEU A 52 13.66 -3.54 -17.47
C LEU A 52 14.22 -2.17 -17.83
N LEU A 53 15.54 -1.98 -17.80
CA LEU A 53 16.14 -0.68 -18.04
C LEU A 53 15.87 -0.20 -19.46
N PRO A 54 15.44 1.06 -19.64
CA PRO A 54 15.23 1.60 -20.97
C PRO A 54 16.57 1.73 -21.72
N LYS A 55 16.54 1.42 -23.02
CA LYS A 55 17.70 1.47 -23.91
C LYS A 55 17.43 2.43 -25.07
N ARG A 56 18.37 3.32 -25.39
CA ARG A 56 18.31 4.24 -26.52
C ARG A 56 19.60 4.16 -27.31
N LEU A 57 19.51 3.86 -28.62
CA LEU A 57 20.68 3.69 -29.50
C LEU A 57 21.75 2.73 -28.92
N GLY A 58 21.33 1.63 -28.28
CA GLY A 58 22.22 0.69 -27.61
C GLY A 58 22.75 1.11 -26.24
N ILE A 59 22.48 2.35 -25.78
CA ILE A 59 22.89 2.86 -24.48
C ILE A 59 21.79 2.60 -23.45
N THR A 60 22.14 1.97 -22.33
CA THR A 60 21.23 1.74 -21.21
C THR A 60 21.12 2.98 -20.34
N ILE A 61 19.88 3.47 -20.12
CA ILE A 61 19.60 4.64 -19.30
C ILE A 61 19.24 4.17 -17.89
N LYS A 62 20.13 4.42 -16.92
CA LYS A 62 19.89 4.08 -15.52
C LYS A 62 19.06 5.18 -14.84
N PRO A 63 17.87 4.86 -14.28
CA PRO A 63 17.08 5.85 -13.55
C PRO A 63 17.78 6.27 -12.25
N ARG A 64 17.68 7.56 -11.93
CA ARG A 64 18.10 8.11 -10.63
C ARG A 64 16.90 8.15 -9.70
N PHE A 65 16.95 7.41 -8.59
CA PHE A 65 15.91 7.43 -7.58
C PHE A 65 16.17 8.52 -6.54
N LEU A 66 15.20 9.40 -6.33
CA LEU A 66 15.24 10.43 -5.30
C LEU A 66 14.45 9.96 -4.09
N ASN A 67 15.09 9.93 -2.92
CA ASN A 67 14.45 9.51 -1.68
C ASN A 67 13.77 10.69 -0.98
N TYR A 68 12.48 10.88 -1.22
CA TYR A 68 11.66 11.84 -0.50
C TYR A 68 10.66 11.15 0.44
N VAL A 69 10.49 11.73 1.63
CA VAL A 69 9.46 11.33 2.60
C VAL A 69 8.41 12.42 2.62
N LEU A 70 7.19 12.09 2.16
CA LEU A 70 6.08 13.03 2.11
C LEU A 70 5.27 12.98 3.40
N VAL A 71 5.06 14.14 4.00
CA VAL A 71 4.28 14.36 5.21
C VAL A 71 3.04 15.16 4.86
N SER A 72 1.93 14.93 5.57
CA SER A 72 0.70 15.71 5.36
C SER A 72 0.96 17.22 5.44
N PRO A 73 0.38 18.05 4.55
CA PRO A 73 0.53 19.51 4.62
C PRO A 73 0.12 20.12 5.97
N LYS A 74 -0.86 19.50 6.64
CA LYS A 74 -1.38 19.91 7.95
C LYS A 74 -0.50 19.49 9.13
N ALA A 75 0.42 18.55 8.94
CA ALA A 75 1.28 18.08 10.01
C ALA A 75 2.47 19.01 10.22
N ILE A 76 2.92 19.09 11.48
CA ILE A 76 4.10 19.86 11.88
C ILE A 76 5.32 18.94 11.81
N ILE A 77 6.38 19.39 11.12
CA ILE A 77 7.68 18.72 11.09
C ILE A 77 8.61 19.48 12.03
N ARG A 78 8.95 18.88 13.18
CA ARG A 78 9.97 19.42 14.09
C ARG A 78 11.32 18.81 13.74
N ARG A 79 12.25 19.66 13.29
CA ARG A 79 13.61 19.26 12.92
C ARG A 79 14.59 19.53 14.07
N PRO A 80 15.68 18.76 14.17
CA PRO A 80 16.75 19.06 15.12
C PRO A 80 17.41 20.39 14.76
N ARG A 81 18.04 21.03 15.75
CA ARG A 81 18.85 22.23 15.54
C ARG A 81 20.22 21.87 14.99
N SER A 82 20.74 20.69 15.32
CA SER A 82 22.01 20.25 14.77
C SER A 82 21.91 19.94 13.27
N LYS A 83 23.00 20.27 12.54
CA LYS A 83 23.17 19.94 11.13
C LYS A 83 23.94 18.63 10.92
N LYS A 84 24.00 17.76 11.94
CA LYS A 84 24.75 16.49 11.87
C LYS A 84 24.21 15.58 10.76
N PHE A 85 22.91 15.65 10.50
CA PHE A 85 22.22 14.87 9.50
C PHE A 85 21.40 15.79 8.59
N ASP A 86 21.35 15.46 7.30
CA ASP A 86 20.45 16.12 6.36
C ASP A 86 19.07 15.47 6.35
N PHE A 87 18.05 16.27 6.60
CA PHE A 87 16.64 15.87 6.57
C PHE A 87 15.83 16.68 5.53
N SER A 88 16.51 17.40 4.63
CA SER A 88 15.90 18.21 3.57
C SER A 88 14.86 17.44 2.73
N ASN A 89 15.04 16.13 2.62
CA ASN A 89 14.17 15.22 1.89
C ASN A 89 12.87 14.81 2.60
N VAL A 90 12.68 15.20 3.87
CA VAL A 90 11.40 15.04 4.59
C VAL A 90 10.58 16.30 4.34
N ILE A 91 9.57 16.23 3.50
CA ILE A 91 8.87 17.43 3.00
C ILE A 91 7.38 17.33 3.23
N LYS A 92 6.70 18.47 3.22
CA LYS A 92 5.23 18.45 3.12
C LYS A 92 4.81 18.12 1.70
N ALA A 93 3.71 17.39 1.55
CA ALA A 93 3.27 16.88 0.25
C ALA A 93 2.92 17.98 -0.76
N ASP A 94 2.47 19.14 -0.30
CA ASP A 94 2.18 20.33 -1.11
C ASP A 94 3.43 21.02 -1.68
N MET A 95 4.61 20.77 -1.10
CA MET A 95 5.88 21.28 -1.63
C MET A 95 6.47 20.43 -2.76
N LEU A 96 5.85 19.28 -3.06
CA LEU A 96 6.42 18.29 -3.98
C LEU A 96 6.66 18.88 -5.38
N THR A 97 5.67 19.59 -5.93
CA THR A 97 5.75 20.17 -7.28
C THR A 97 6.89 21.17 -7.38
N THR A 98 6.99 22.11 -6.43
CA THR A 98 8.07 23.10 -6.36
C THR A 98 9.45 22.45 -6.26
N ILE A 99 9.55 21.34 -5.52
CA ILE A 99 10.81 20.60 -5.39
C ILE A 99 11.15 19.86 -6.69
N ILE A 100 10.17 19.32 -7.40
CA ILE A 100 10.39 18.71 -8.71
C ILE A 100 10.89 19.76 -9.70
N GLU A 101 10.21 20.91 -9.80
CA GLU A 101 10.59 22.03 -10.66
C GLU A 101 12.03 22.48 -10.38
N LYS A 102 12.36 22.74 -9.11
CA LYS A 102 13.71 23.10 -8.69
C LYS A 102 14.77 22.04 -9.05
N ASN A 103 14.46 20.75 -8.86
CA ASN A 103 15.38 19.68 -9.23
C ASN A 103 15.58 19.57 -10.74
N VAL A 104 14.56 19.89 -11.55
CA VAL A 104 14.66 19.91 -13.02
C VAL A 104 15.52 21.09 -13.46
N GLU A 105 15.33 22.27 -12.90
CA GLU A 105 16.15 23.47 -13.17
C GLU A 105 17.63 23.24 -12.81
N GLU A 106 17.92 22.69 -11.63
CA GLU A 106 19.29 22.36 -11.22
C GLU A 106 19.96 21.33 -12.14
N LEU A 107 19.18 20.38 -12.67
CA LEU A 107 19.68 19.39 -13.62
C LEU A 107 19.98 19.98 -15.00
N ASP A 108 19.20 20.95 -15.46
CA ASP A 108 19.39 21.61 -16.76
C ASP A 108 20.67 22.46 -16.77
N VAL A 109 20.90 23.21 -15.68
CA VAL A 109 22.08 24.10 -15.52
C VAL A 109 23.40 23.32 -15.42
N LEU A 110 23.42 22.17 -14.73
CA LEU A 110 24.65 21.38 -14.54
C LEU A 110 25.02 20.52 -15.76
N ASN A 111 24.06 20.19 -16.63
CA ASN A 111 24.21 19.11 -17.62
C ASN A 111 24.16 19.52 -19.10
N THR A 112 24.29 20.81 -19.41
CA THR A 112 24.20 21.33 -20.79
C THR A 112 25.21 20.70 -21.75
N PHE A 113 26.26 20.01 -21.26
CA PHE A 113 27.24 19.26 -22.08
C PHE A 113 27.20 17.71 -21.99
N LYS A 114 26.41 17.07 -21.09
CA LYS A 114 26.43 15.59 -20.91
C LYS A 114 25.07 14.89 -20.97
N CYS A 115 23.94 15.59 -20.86
CA CYS A 115 22.62 14.94 -20.68
C CYS A 115 21.75 14.78 -21.93
N ALA A 116 22.05 15.44 -23.06
CA ALA A 116 21.23 15.31 -24.27
C ALA A 116 21.03 13.83 -24.72
N LEU A 117 21.99 12.95 -24.41
CA LEU A 117 21.95 11.52 -24.71
C LEU A 117 21.27 10.66 -23.62
N LYS A 118 21.16 11.15 -22.38
CA LYS A 118 20.59 10.43 -21.22
C LYS A 118 19.18 10.89 -20.85
N ILE A 119 18.64 11.88 -21.56
CA ILE A 119 17.24 12.28 -21.44
C ILE A 119 16.38 11.24 -22.17
N SER A 120 15.58 10.53 -21.39
CA SER A 120 14.55 9.64 -21.87
C SER A 120 13.43 10.44 -22.55
N SER A 121 12.95 9.98 -23.70
CA SER A 121 11.69 10.49 -24.25
C SER A 121 10.53 10.09 -23.33
N PHE A 122 9.46 10.88 -23.34
CA PHE A 122 8.24 10.57 -22.59
C PHE A 122 7.73 9.15 -22.87
N SER A 123 7.72 8.75 -24.15
CA SER A 123 7.29 7.42 -24.60
C SER A 123 8.08 6.27 -23.97
N LEU A 124 9.39 6.44 -23.80
CA LEU A 124 10.27 5.40 -23.24
C LEU A 124 10.15 5.33 -21.70
N VAL A 125 9.84 6.46 -21.04
CA VAL A 125 9.45 6.45 -19.62
C VAL A 125 8.10 5.77 -19.43
N GLU A 126 7.14 6.02 -20.32
CA GLU A 126 5.81 5.41 -20.27
C GLU A 126 5.89 3.90 -20.49
N GLU A 127 6.65 3.44 -21.49
CA GLU A 127 6.85 2.01 -21.75
C GLU A 127 7.52 1.32 -20.55
N PHE A 128 8.55 1.94 -19.99
CA PHE A 128 9.20 1.48 -18.77
C PHE A 128 8.21 1.35 -17.60
N ALA A 129 7.38 2.38 -17.39
CA ALA A 129 6.36 2.38 -16.34
C ALA A 129 5.30 1.29 -16.55
N LYS A 130 4.84 1.07 -17.79
CA LYS A 130 3.89 0.00 -18.14
C LYS A 130 4.49 -1.39 -17.90
N LYS A 131 5.74 -1.62 -18.31
CA LYS A 131 6.45 -2.88 -18.05
C LYS A 131 6.55 -3.15 -16.55
N LEU A 132 6.97 -2.15 -15.77
CA LEU A 132 7.09 -2.26 -14.32
C LEU A 132 5.72 -2.56 -13.67
N ALA A 133 4.66 -1.89 -14.11
CA ALA A 133 3.29 -2.11 -13.64
C ALA A 133 2.77 -3.52 -13.96
N GLY A 134 3.19 -4.12 -15.08
CA GLY A 134 2.82 -5.48 -15.47
C GLY A 134 3.27 -6.57 -14.49
N PHE A 135 4.30 -6.32 -13.68
CA PHE A 135 4.74 -7.24 -12.63
C PHE A 135 3.94 -7.10 -11.32
N HIS A 136 3.06 -6.10 -11.22
CA HIS A 136 2.26 -5.90 -10.02
C HIS A 136 1.23 -7.01 -9.85
N LYS A 137 1.32 -7.76 -8.75
CA LYS A 137 0.27 -8.67 -8.30
C LYS A 137 -0.47 -8.03 -7.13
N PRO A 138 -1.76 -7.66 -7.29
CA PRO A 138 -2.55 -7.13 -6.19
C PRO A 138 -2.55 -8.09 -5.01
N ILE A 139 -2.38 -7.56 -3.80
CA ILE A 139 -2.46 -8.39 -2.60
C ILE A 139 -3.92 -8.77 -2.34
N THR A 140 -4.21 -10.07 -2.40
CA THR A 140 -5.52 -10.62 -2.03
C THR A 140 -5.42 -11.18 -0.61
N ILE A 141 -5.96 -10.42 0.36
CA ILE A 141 -5.97 -10.86 1.76
C ILE A 141 -7.31 -11.53 2.05
N ASP A 142 -7.28 -12.82 2.38
CA ASP A 142 -8.44 -13.51 2.94
C ASP A 142 -8.64 -13.07 4.41
N TRP A 143 -9.49 -12.07 4.60
CA TRP A 143 -9.80 -11.53 5.93
C TRP A 143 -10.49 -12.57 6.82
N LYS A 144 -11.32 -13.46 6.27
CA LYS A 144 -12.00 -14.49 7.05
C LYS A 144 -10.98 -15.44 7.67
N LYS A 145 -10.05 -15.93 6.84
CA LYS A 145 -8.95 -16.79 7.30
C LYS A 145 -8.03 -16.05 8.28
N LYS A 146 -7.67 -14.80 8.00
CA LYS A 146 -6.78 -14.00 8.85
C LYS A 146 -7.30 -13.83 10.27
N PHE A 147 -8.61 -13.63 10.43
CA PHE A 147 -9.25 -13.44 11.74
C PHE A 147 -9.90 -14.72 12.29
N GLY A 148 -9.73 -15.86 11.63
CA GLY A 148 -10.36 -17.12 12.04
C GLY A 148 -11.89 -17.08 12.02
N ILE A 149 -12.49 -16.16 11.25
CA ILE A 149 -13.94 -16.04 11.11
C ILE A 149 -14.42 -17.23 10.28
N LYS A 150 -15.01 -18.20 10.96
CA LYS A 150 -15.74 -19.29 10.31
C LYS A 150 -17.06 -18.74 9.81
N ASP A 151 -17.47 -19.13 8.60
CA ASP A 151 -18.79 -18.78 8.10
C ASP A 151 -19.85 -19.34 9.05
N VAL A 152 -20.63 -18.44 9.66
CA VAL A 152 -21.76 -18.82 10.49
C VAL A 152 -22.81 -19.41 9.55
N LYS A 153 -23.13 -20.69 9.75
CA LYS A 153 -24.20 -21.34 8.98
C LYS A 153 -25.49 -20.56 9.24
N LYS A 154 -26.06 -19.97 8.19
CA LYS A 154 -27.21 -19.05 8.27
C LYS A 154 -28.52 -19.73 8.70
N TYR A 155 -28.62 -21.04 8.59
CA TYR A 155 -29.88 -21.76 8.74
C TYR A 155 -29.80 -22.79 9.86
N PHE A 156 -30.83 -22.79 10.70
CA PHE A 156 -30.99 -23.71 11.82
C PHE A 156 -32.36 -24.38 11.77
N CYS A 157 -32.43 -25.60 12.31
CA CYS A 157 -33.69 -26.30 12.46
C CYS A 157 -34.54 -25.65 13.55
N PHE A 158 -35.79 -25.34 13.24
CA PHE A 158 -36.74 -24.76 14.20
C PHE A 158 -37.00 -25.66 15.42
N LYS A 159 -36.95 -27.00 15.24
CA LYS A 159 -37.25 -27.97 16.31
C LYS A 159 -36.06 -28.25 17.22
N CYS A 160 -34.92 -28.63 16.65
CA CYS A 160 -33.76 -29.12 17.41
C CYS A 160 -32.58 -28.15 17.48
N GLY A 161 -32.67 -26.98 16.83
CA GLY A 161 -31.58 -26.00 16.79
C GLY A 161 -30.35 -26.43 15.99
N ALA A 162 -30.35 -27.63 15.40
CA ALA A 162 -29.22 -28.13 14.62
C ALA A 162 -28.98 -27.25 13.38
N ASN A 163 -27.72 -27.03 13.04
CA ASN A 163 -27.34 -26.35 11.81
C ASN A 163 -27.82 -27.15 10.59
N ILE A 164 -28.55 -26.50 9.68
CA ILE A 164 -29.05 -27.11 8.45
C ILE A 164 -28.41 -26.44 7.23
N SER A 165 -28.38 -27.16 6.12
CA SER A 165 -27.92 -26.64 4.83
C SER A 165 -28.94 -25.68 4.20
N GLU A 166 -28.49 -24.82 3.29
CA GLU A 166 -29.38 -23.96 2.50
C GLU A 166 -30.42 -24.78 1.70
N LYS A 167 -30.02 -25.97 1.22
CA LYS A 167 -30.93 -26.88 0.50
C LYS A 167 -32.08 -27.36 1.39
N GLU A 168 -31.78 -27.75 2.64
CA GLU A 168 -32.81 -28.16 3.60
C GLU A 168 -33.77 -27.01 3.95
N ALA A 169 -33.24 -25.80 4.16
CA ALA A 169 -34.05 -24.62 4.44
C ALA A 169 -34.97 -24.27 3.25
N LYS A 170 -34.42 -24.24 2.03
CA LYS A 170 -35.18 -24.00 0.79
C LYS A 170 -36.25 -25.06 0.56
N PHE A 171 -35.95 -26.34 0.81
CA PHE A 171 -36.95 -27.41 0.68
C PHE A 171 -38.15 -27.18 1.61
N CYS A 172 -37.90 -26.84 2.87
CA CYS A 172 -38.98 -26.56 3.82
C CYS A 172 -39.79 -25.30 3.44
N TRP A 173 -39.12 -24.26 2.93
CA TRP A 173 -39.79 -23.03 2.49
C TRP A 173 -40.56 -23.15 1.18
N ASN A 174 -40.15 -24.04 0.28
CA ASN A 174 -40.92 -24.37 -0.92
C ASN A 174 -42.16 -25.19 -0.57
N ASN A 175 -42.12 -25.96 0.52
CA ASN A 175 -43.22 -26.78 1.01
C ASN A 175 -43.96 -26.13 2.20
N LYS A 176 -44.37 -24.87 2.05
CA LYS A 176 -45.00 -24.08 3.15
C LYS A 176 -46.24 -24.75 3.75
N LYS A 177 -47.05 -25.43 2.93
CA LYS A 177 -48.25 -26.15 3.40
C LYS A 177 -47.92 -27.20 4.45
N ARG A 178 -46.78 -27.89 4.31
CA ARG A 178 -46.33 -28.96 5.21
C ARG A 178 -45.56 -28.43 6.42
N PHE A 179 -44.64 -27.49 6.21
CA PHE A 179 -43.72 -27.03 7.26
C PHE A 179 -44.10 -25.68 7.88
N LYS A 180 -45.26 -25.11 7.54
CA LYS A 180 -45.78 -23.82 8.05
C LYS A 180 -44.76 -22.68 7.95
N GLY A 181 -43.94 -22.68 6.90
CA GLY A 181 -42.88 -21.69 6.66
C GLY A 181 -41.63 -21.81 7.53
N LYS A 182 -41.51 -22.85 8.37
CA LYS A 182 -40.35 -23.10 9.23
C LYS A 182 -39.36 -24.06 8.57
N ALA A 183 -38.08 -23.92 8.89
CA ALA A 183 -37.03 -24.80 8.36
C ALA A 183 -36.71 -25.95 9.33
N PHE A 184 -36.58 -27.17 8.82
CA PHE A 184 -36.32 -28.37 9.61
C PHE A 184 -35.17 -29.20 9.02
N CYS A 185 -34.41 -29.88 9.87
CA CYS A 185 -33.40 -30.85 9.42
C CYS A 185 -34.07 -32.12 8.88
N PHE A 186 -33.35 -32.91 8.08
CA PHE A 186 -33.89 -34.13 7.47
C PHE A 186 -34.53 -35.11 8.49
N LYS A 187 -34.00 -35.19 9.72
CA LYS A 187 -34.57 -36.03 10.79
C LYS A 187 -35.94 -35.50 11.24
N CYS A 188 -36.02 -34.22 11.60
CA CYS A 188 -37.27 -33.60 12.05
C CYS A 188 -38.31 -33.46 10.93
N GLN A 189 -37.91 -33.43 9.65
CA GLN A 189 -38.86 -33.44 8.53
C GLN A 189 -39.71 -34.71 8.47
N LYS A 190 -39.15 -35.86 8.88
CA LYS A 190 -39.85 -37.16 8.90
C LYS A 190 -40.89 -37.26 10.01
N GLU A 191 -40.73 -36.47 11.07
CA GLU A 191 -41.63 -36.45 12.23
C GLU A 191 -42.83 -35.48 12.04
N ILE A 192 -42.83 -34.71 10.96
CA ILE A 192 -43.90 -33.76 10.59
C ILE A 192 -44.77 -34.39 9.49
N LEU A 193 -44.81 -35.73 9.43
CA LEU A 193 -45.75 -36.48 8.59
C LEU A 193 -47.08 -36.62 9.32
#